data_AF-A0A0H2ZLV8-F1
#
_entry.id   AF-A0A0H2ZLV8-F1
#
_cell.length_a   1.000
_cell.length_b   1.000
_cell.length_c   1.000
_cell.angle_alpha   90.00
_cell.angle_beta   90.00
_cell.angle_gamma   90.00
#
_symmetry.space_group_name_H-M   'P 1'
#
loop_
_entity.id
_entity.type
_entity.pdbx_description
1 polymer ?
#
loop_
_entity_poly.entity_id
_entity_poly.type
_entity_poly.pdbx_seq_one_letter_code
_entity_poly.pdbx_strand_id
1 'polypeptide(L)'
;MADVYELFLTCPKGLESLLLEEAQGLGLDEARAQVSAVRGQGSLEVAYRLCLWSRLANRVLLVLARFPVENAESMYMAVHAVNWEDHLDAGGTLAVEFSGKGSGIDNTHFGALKVKDAIVDNLRERSGRRPSVDKVNPDVRVHLHLDRGQATLSLDLSGHSLHQRGYRLQQGAAPLKENLAAAVLIRAGWPKIAAEGGALADPMCGVGTFLVEAALMAAHIAPNLRRERWGFSNWLGHVPALWRQLHEEAQQRAAAGLARPAVVDSRLRGRPAPDPAGAQQYRACRSGRLGEDLPGRTGDFRAAPGQGPDRPGDLQPALWRAPRRRSQPAVSLPEPRRAPAPELHRLERRGVHRGAGTGQAHGYPQP
;
A
#
# COMPACT_ATOMS: atom_id res chain seq x y z
N MET A 1 29.66 -13.10 -11.07
CA MET A 1 28.89 -11.94 -11.61
C MET A 1 27.55 -11.98 -10.92
N ALA A 2 27.03 -10.85 -10.43
CA ALA A 2 25.69 -10.83 -9.85
C ALA A 2 24.68 -11.00 -10.98
N ASP A 3 23.74 -11.95 -10.83
CA ASP A 3 22.67 -12.13 -11.79
C ASP A 3 21.83 -10.85 -11.87
N VAL A 4 21.55 -10.40 -13.09
CA VAL A 4 20.73 -9.22 -13.37
C VAL A 4 19.33 -9.69 -13.71
N TYR A 5 18.36 -9.20 -12.93
CA TYR A 5 16.95 -9.53 -13.10
C TYR A 5 16.18 -8.35 -13.66
N GLU A 6 15.19 -8.66 -14.48
CA GLU A 6 14.17 -7.68 -14.86
C GLU A 6 13.16 -7.53 -13.72
N LEU A 7 12.95 -6.29 -13.27
CA LEU A 7 12.08 -5.95 -12.14
C LEU A 7 10.93 -5.06 -12.59
N PHE A 8 9.75 -5.33 -12.04
CA PHE A 8 8.54 -4.53 -12.19
C PHE A 8 8.04 -4.03 -10.85
N LEU A 9 7.97 -2.72 -10.70
CA LEU A 9 7.40 -2.06 -9.53
C LEU A 9 6.03 -1.52 -9.91
N THR A 10 4.98 -2.04 -9.29
CA THR A 10 3.61 -1.53 -9.51
C THR A 10 3.36 -0.32 -8.61
N CYS A 11 2.56 0.65 -9.05
CA CYS A 11 2.18 1.82 -8.26
C CYS A 11 0.76 2.31 -8.60
N PRO A 12 0.16 3.16 -7.76
CA PRO A 12 -1.02 3.93 -8.16
C PRO A 12 -0.75 4.80 -9.40
N LYS A 13 -1.80 5.03 -10.20
CA LYS A 13 -1.74 5.94 -11.35
C LYS A 13 -1.33 7.34 -10.92
N GLY A 14 -0.45 7.97 -11.69
CA GLY A 14 0.05 9.32 -11.46
C GLY A 14 1.24 9.42 -10.51
N LEU A 15 1.76 8.30 -10.00
CA LEU A 15 2.96 8.22 -9.16
C LEU A 15 4.18 7.64 -9.88
N GLU A 16 4.07 7.33 -11.16
CA GLU A 16 5.08 6.65 -11.97
C GLU A 16 6.40 7.42 -12.00
N SER A 17 6.34 8.75 -12.17
CA SER A 17 7.53 9.60 -12.22
C SER A 17 8.27 9.65 -10.89
N LEU A 18 7.55 9.75 -9.77
CA LEU A 18 8.14 9.75 -8.44
C LEU A 18 8.74 8.38 -8.10
N LEU A 19 8.05 7.30 -8.47
CA LEU A 19 8.55 5.95 -8.28
C LEU A 19 9.79 5.70 -9.16
N LEU A 20 9.85 6.28 -10.35
CA LEU A 20 11.02 6.16 -11.23
C LEU A 20 12.25 6.78 -10.57
N GLU A 21 12.14 8.01 -10.05
CA GLU A 21 13.22 8.69 -9.32
C GLU A 21 13.64 7.90 -8.07
N GLU A 22 12.66 7.40 -7.29
CA GLU A 22 12.92 6.57 -6.11
C GLU A 22 13.65 5.28 -6.49
N ALA A 23 13.19 4.58 -7.52
CA ALA A 23 13.76 3.30 -7.94
C ALA A 23 15.20 3.47 -8.46
N GLN A 24 15.46 4.51 -9.25
CA GLN A 24 16.82 4.85 -9.71
C GLN A 24 17.73 5.18 -8.52
N GLY A 25 17.25 5.96 -7.56
CA GLY A 25 17.99 6.27 -6.33
C GLY A 25 18.28 5.04 -5.45
N LEU A 26 17.53 3.96 -5.62
CA LEU A 26 17.73 2.67 -4.94
C LEU A 26 18.53 1.66 -5.78
N GLY A 27 19.08 2.08 -6.93
CA GLY A 27 19.97 1.26 -7.77
C GLY A 27 19.27 0.46 -8.86
N LEU A 28 18.04 0.82 -9.24
CA LEU A 28 17.39 0.23 -10.41
C LEU A 28 17.94 0.86 -11.70
N ASP A 29 18.59 0.04 -12.52
CA ASP A 29 19.18 0.42 -13.79
C ASP A 29 18.14 0.37 -14.92
N GLU A 30 18.39 1.14 -15.99
CA GLU A 30 17.54 1.23 -17.18
C GLU A 30 16.04 1.48 -16.87
N ALA A 31 15.76 2.14 -15.75
CA ALA A 31 14.41 2.30 -15.26
C ALA A 31 13.56 3.14 -16.22
N ARG A 32 12.35 2.66 -16.54
CA ARG A 32 11.37 3.30 -17.42
C ARG A 32 9.99 3.27 -16.78
N ALA A 33 9.34 4.43 -16.75
CA ALA A 33 7.95 4.54 -16.34
C ALA A 33 7.02 3.92 -17.39
N GLN A 34 6.01 3.21 -16.91
CA GLN A 34 4.88 2.68 -17.66
C GLN A 34 3.59 3.01 -16.89
N VAL A 35 2.42 2.87 -17.52
CA VAL A 35 1.16 3.20 -16.84
C VAL A 35 1.00 2.37 -15.56
N SER A 36 0.94 3.02 -14.40
CA SER A 36 0.88 2.39 -13.07
C SER A 36 2.06 1.48 -12.70
N ALA A 37 3.22 1.61 -13.36
CA ALA A 37 4.39 0.79 -13.05
C ALA A 37 5.72 1.44 -13.44
N VAL A 38 6.82 0.95 -12.87
CA VAL A 38 8.19 1.21 -13.31
C VAL A 38 8.85 -0.12 -13.60
N ARG A 39 9.49 -0.22 -14.76
CA ARG A 39 10.25 -1.38 -15.20
C ARG A 39 11.74 -1.02 -15.19
N GLY A 40 12.61 -1.91 -14.76
CA GLY A 40 14.05 -1.75 -14.90
C GLY A 40 14.80 -3.05 -14.70
N GLN A 41 16.11 -2.96 -14.57
CA GLN A 41 17.00 -4.09 -14.32
C GLN A 41 17.76 -3.88 -13.01
N GLY A 42 18.07 -4.96 -12.30
CA GLY A 42 18.86 -4.87 -11.09
C GLY A 42 19.22 -6.24 -10.54
N SER A 43 20.21 -6.27 -9.65
CA SER A 43 20.56 -7.48 -8.93
C SER A 43 19.45 -7.87 -7.92
N LEU A 44 19.54 -9.09 -7.38
CA LEU A 44 18.66 -9.51 -6.29
C LEU A 44 18.79 -8.59 -5.06
N GLU A 45 19.98 -8.03 -4.80
CA GLU A 45 20.19 -7.02 -3.76
C GLU A 45 19.35 -5.77 -4.02
N VAL A 46 19.33 -5.27 -5.26
CA VAL A 46 18.48 -4.13 -5.65
C VAL A 46 17.00 -4.47 -5.44
N ALA A 47 16.57 -5.67 -5.82
CA ALA A 47 15.19 -6.11 -5.61
C ALA A 47 14.79 -6.11 -4.13
N TYR A 48 15.67 -6.61 -3.24
CA TYR A 48 15.48 -6.56 -1.79
C TYR A 48 15.51 -5.13 -1.25
N ARG A 49 16.42 -4.29 -1.74
CA ARG A 49 16.52 -2.88 -1.37
C ARG A 49 15.23 -2.13 -1.74
N LEU A 50 14.68 -2.37 -2.93
CA LEU A 50 13.40 -1.82 -3.36
C LEU A 50 12.24 -2.30 -2.48
N CYS A 51 12.21 -3.59 -2.12
CA CYS A 51 11.21 -4.13 -1.18
C CYS A 51 11.26 -3.42 0.18
N LEU A 52 12.45 -3.19 0.72
CA LEU A 52 12.65 -2.60 2.04
C LEU A 52 12.40 -1.09 2.05
N TRP A 53 12.92 -0.37 1.05
CA TRP A 53 13.01 1.09 1.05
C TRP A 53 11.92 1.82 0.28
N SER A 54 11.25 1.17 -0.70
CA SER A 54 10.26 1.86 -1.51
C SER A 54 9.04 2.32 -0.70
N ARG A 55 8.79 3.63 -0.76
CA ARG A 55 7.63 4.27 -0.13
C ARG A 55 6.44 4.32 -1.09
N LEU A 56 6.72 4.27 -2.39
CA LEU A 56 5.73 4.53 -3.44
C LEU A 56 5.17 3.26 -4.10
N ALA A 57 5.97 2.20 -4.20
CA ALA A 57 5.55 0.96 -4.84
C ALA A 57 4.42 0.26 -4.06
N ASN A 58 3.55 -0.42 -4.78
CA ASN A 58 2.56 -1.37 -4.26
C ASN A 58 3.15 -2.77 -4.14
N ARG A 59 3.94 -3.22 -5.12
CA ARG A 59 4.59 -4.53 -5.18
C ARG A 59 5.87 -4.44 -6.01
N VAL A 60 6.84 -5.27 -5.68
CA VAL A 60 8.07 -5.52 -6.45
C VAL A 60 7.97 -6.93 -7.02
N LEU A 61 7.97 -7.02 -8.35
CA LEU A 61 7.82 -8.25 -9.11
C LEU A 61 9.14 -8.56 -9.83
N LEU A 62 9.63 -9.79 -9.70
CA LEU A 62 10.80 -10.29 -10.41
C LEU A 62 10.33 -11.09 -11.63
N VAL A 63 10.69 -10.68 -12.84
CA VAL A 63 10.25 -11.33 -14.07
C VAL A 63 11.01 -12.64 -14.27
N LEU A 64 10.27 -13.74 -14.41
CA LEU A 64 10.83 -15.06 -14.70
C LEU A 64 10.90 -15.31 -16.21
N ALA A 65 9.83 -14.97 -16.93
CA ALA A 65 9.73 -15.28 -18.35
C ALA A 65 8.79 -14.30 -19.07
N ARG A 66 9.06 -14.11 -20.36
CA ARG A 66 8.21 -13.41 -21.31
C ARG A 66 7.95 -14.32 -22.49
N PHE A 67 6.68 -14.45 -22.89
CA PHE A 67 6.33 -15.32 -24.00
C PHE A 67 5.06 -14.82 -24.72
N PRO A 68 4.98 -15.05 -26.05
CA PRO A 68 3.75 -14.81 -26.78
C PRO A 68 2.66 -15.79 -26.32
N VAL A 69 1.41 -15.33 -26.31
CA VAL A 69 0.23 -16.14 -26.01
C VAL A 69 -0.76 -15.99 -27.15
N GLU A 70 -1.05 -17.09 -27.83
CA GLU A 70 -2.05 -17.16 -28.91
C GLU A 70 -3.40 -17.67 -28.38
N ASN A 71 -3.34 -18.59 -27.42
CA ASN A 71 -4.49 -19.22 -26.79
C ASN A 71 -4.11 -19.73 -25.37
N ALA A 72 -5.10 -20.22 -24.62
CA ALA A 72 -4.88 -20.73 -23.27
C ALA A 72 -3.89 -21.91 -23.20
N GLU A 73 -3.79 -22.72 -24.26
CA GLU A 73 -2.88 -23.87 -24.32
C GLU A 73 -1.43 -23.40 -24.47
N SER A 74 -1.16 -22.44 -25.36
CA SER A 74 0.18 -21.86 -25.52
C SER A 74 0.69 -21.22 -24.22
N MET A 75 -0.21 -20.58 -23.45
CA MET A 75 0.12 -20.04 -22.13
C MET A 75 0.42 -21.17 -21.13
N TYR A 76 -0.39 -22.22 -21.10
CA TYR A 76 -0.19 -23.37 -20.22
C TYR A 76 1.20 -23.99 -20.47
N MET A 77 1.52 -24.30 -21.72
CA MET A 77 2.81 -24.92 -22.09
C MET A 77 4.01 -24.02 -21.75
N ALA A 78 3.90 -22.70 -22.00
CA ALA A 78 4.97 -21.77 -21.66
C ALA A 78 5.19 -21.63 -20.14
N VAL A 79 4.13 -21.63 -19.34
CA VAL A 79 4.22 -21.62 -17.87
C VAL A 79 4.76 -22.96 -17.35
N HIS A 80 4.32 -24.07 -17.92
CA HIS A 80 4.79 -25.42 -17.57
C HIS A 80 6.28 -25.58 -17.86
N ALA A 81 6.82 -24.95 -18.91
CA ALA A 81 8.24 -25.06 -19.27
C ALA A 81 9.21 -24.39 -18.27
N VAL A 82 8.72 -23.55 -17.35
CA VAL A 82 9.57 -22.91 -16.32
C VAL A 82 10.04 -23.96 -15.30
N ASN A 83 11.30 -23.86 -14.85
CA ASN A 83 11.86 -24.73 -13.82
C ASN A 83 11.33 -24.33 -12.43
N TRP A 84 10.11 -24.74 -12.10
CA TRP A 84 9.46 -24.38 -10.83
C TRP A 84 10.16 -24.94 -9.59
N GLU A 85 10.99 -25.98 -9.74
CA GLU A 85 11.81 -26.54 -8.66
C GLU A 85 12.87 -25.55 -8.13
N ASP A 86 13.26 -24.55 -8.92
CA ASP A 86 14.17 -23.48 -8.49
C ASP A 86 13.44 -22.42 -7.64
N HIS A 87 12.10 -22.47 -7.59
CA HIS A 87 11.28 -21.42 -6.98
C HIS A 87 10.39 -21.94 -5.84
N LEU A 88 9.77 -23.11 -5.97
CA LEU A 88 8.81 -23.61 -4.99
C LEU A 88 9.11 -25.05 -4.63
N ASP A 89 9.19 -25.32 -3.33
CA ASP A 89 9.28 -26.69 -2.83
C ASP A 89 8.01 -27.48 -3.18
N ALA A 90 8.17 -28.78 -3.45
CA ALA A 90 7.06 -29.65 -3.83
C ALA A 90 5.95 -29.76 -2.77
N GLY A 91 6.27 -29.53 -1.49
CA GLY A 91 5.30 -29.45 -0.39
C GLY A 91 4.78 -28.04 -0.10
N GLY A 92 5.28 -27.02 -0.80
CA GLY A 92 4.95 -25.62 -0.58
C GLY A 92 3.55 -25.21 -1.05
N THR A 93 3.22 -23.96 -0.77
CA THR A 93 1.95 -23.32 -1.12
C THR A 93 2.13 -22.22 -2.15
N LEU A 94 1.23 -22.16 -3.14
CA LEU A 94 1.24 -21.07 -4.12
C LEU A 94 -0.08 -20.30 -4.21
N ALA A 95 0.01 -19.06 -4.71
CA ALA A 95 -1.11 -18.30 -5.20
C ALA A 95 -0.78 -17.71 -6.57
N VAL A 96 -1.77 -17.67 -7.46
CA VAL A 96 -1.63 -17.07 -8.79
C VAL A 96 -2.57 -15.89 -8.92
N GLU A 97 -2.03 -14.77 -9.39
CA GLU A 97 -2.77 -13.59 -9.79
C GLU A 97 -2.58 -13.36 -11.29
N PHE A 98 -3.68 -13.19 -12.01
CA PHE A 98 -3.68 -12.93 -13.45
C PHE A 98 -4.29 -11.57 -13.70
N SER A 99 -3.65 -10.80 -14.57
CA SER A 99 -4.13 -9.49 -15.00
C SER A 99 -4.00 -9.35 -16.51
N GLY A 100 -4.92 -8.57 -17.10
CA GLY A 100 -4.97 -8.37 -18.54
C GLY A 100 -6.08 -9.17 -19.20
N LYS A 101 -6.14 -9.06 -20.53
CA LYS A 101 -7.12 -9.74 -21.39
C LYS A 101 -6.56 -9.87 -22.80
N GLY A 102 -6.95 -10.92 -23.51
CA GLY A 102 -6.55 -11.14 -24.89
C GLY A 102 -6.35 -12.62 -25.19
N SER A 103 -6.14 -12.95 -26.47
CA SER A 103 -5.77 -14.29 -26.92
C SER A 103 -6.74 -15.40 -26.46
N GLY A 104 -8.05 -15.11 -26.48
CA GLY A 104 -9.10 -16.03 -26.02
C GLY A 104 -9.21 -16.16 -24.49
N ILE A 105 -8.48 -15.36 -23.71
CA ILE A 105 -8.53 -15.29 -22.25
C ILE A 105 -9.16 -13.95 -21.85
N ASP A 106 -10.49 -13.94 -21.81
CA ASP A 106 -11.25 -12.74 -21.43
C ASP A 106 -11.60 -12.70 -19.94
N ASN A 107 -11.43 -13.82 -19.25
CA ASN A 107 -11.68 -13.95 -17.81
C ASN A 107 -10.37 -14.16 -17.06
N THR A 108 -10.04 -13.21 -16.18
CA THR A 108 -8.83 -13.25 -15.37
C THR A 108 -8.80 -14.43 -14.40
N HIS A 109 -9.96 -14.87 -13.90
CA HIS A 109 -10.04 -16.05 -13.04
C HIS A 109 -9.68 -17.33 -13.81
N PHE A 110 -10.15 -17.44 -15.05
CA PHE A 110 -9.81 -18.57 -15.92
C PHE A 110 -8.30 -18.61 -16.24
N GLY A 111 -7.71 -17.45 -16.56
CA GLY A 111 -6.27 -17.32 -16.77
C GLY A 111 -5.46 -17.75 -15.53
N ALA A 112 -5.83 -17.27 -14.35
CA ALA A 112 -5.18 -17.64 -13.10
C ALA A 112 -5.29 -19.15 -12.80
N LEU A 113 -6.45 -19.77 -13.09
CA LEU A 113 -6.64 -21.20 -12.91
C LEU A 113 -5.70 -22.01 -13.81
N LYS A 114 -5.60 -21.64 -15.09
CA LYS A 114 -4.74 -22.32 -16.07
C LYS A 114 -3.26 -22.22 -15.73
N VAL A 115 -2.80 -21.03 -15.32
CA VAL A 115 -1.42 -20.83 -14.86
C VAL A 115 -1.16 -21.68 -13.62
N LYS A 116 -2.07 -21.69 -12.65
CA LYS A 116 -1.95 -22.52 -11.45
C LYS A 116 -1.90 -24.02 -11.79
N ASP A 117 -2.72 -24.49 -12.72
CA ASP A 117 -2.69 -25.89 -13.16
C ASP A 117 -1.34 -26.23 -13.80
N ALA A 118 -0.81 -25.38 -14.70
CA ALA A 118 0.51 -25.57 -15.32
C ALA A 118 1.66 -25.70 -14.31
N ILE A 119 1.66 -24.85 -13.27
CA ILE A 119 2.68 -24.89 -12.20
C ILE A 119 2.56 -26.18 -11.39
N VAL A 120 1.33 -26.53 -11.00
CA VAL A 120 1.04 -27.72 -10.19
C VAL A 120 1.41 -28.99 -10.94
N ASP A 121 1.08 -29.07 -12.23
CA ASP A 121 1.36 -30.23 -13.07
C ASP A 121 2.87 -30.39 -13.30
N ASN A 122 3.60 -29.32 -13.61
CA ASN A 122 5.07 -29.36 -13.71
C ASN A 122 5.73 -29.88 -12.43
N LEU A 123 5.36 -29.33 -11.26
CA LEU A 123 5.92 -29.77 -9.98
C LEU A 123 5.53 -31.21 -9.64
N ARG A 124 4.30 -31.61 -9.95
CA ARG A 124 3.82 -32.98 -9.73
C ARG A 124 4.52 -33.99 -10.61
N GLU A 125 4.76 -33.68 -11.88
CA GLU A 125 5.45 -34.57 -12.81
C GLU A 125 6.91 -34.78 -12.42
N ARG A 126 7.59 -33.73 -11.90
CA ARG A 126 8.99 -33.83 -11.48
C ARG A 126 9.19 -34.44 -10.09
N SER A 127 8.36 -34.08 -9.12
CA SER A 127 8.55 -34.46 -7.70
C SER A 127 7.62 -35.57 -7.22
N GLY A 128 6.58 -35.92 -7.99
CA GLY A 128 5.51 -36.83 -7.59
C GLY A 128 4.52 -36.25 -6.56
N ARG A 129 4.76 -35.03 -6.05
CA ARG A 129 3.92 -34.40 -5.02
C ARG A 129 3.18 -33.19 -5.58
N ARG A 130 1.95 -33.00 -5.13
CA ARG A 130 1.11 -31.86 -5.52
C ARG A 130 1.30 -30.73 -4.50
N PRO A 131 1.79 -29.54 -4.90
CA PRO A 131 1.82 -28.39 -4.02
C PRO A 131 0.40 -27.93 -3.65
N SER A 132 0.28 -27.31 -2.49
CA SER A 132 -1.00 -26.81 -1.97
C SER A 132 -1.25 -25.36 -2.42
N VAL A 133 -2.48 -24.87 -2.25
CA VAL A 133 -2.84 -23.49 -2.62
C VAL A 133 -3.31 -22.74 -1.38
N ASP A 134 -2.60 -21.67 -1.02
CA ASP A 134 -3.02 -20.72 0.01
C ASP A 134 -3.17 -19.33 -0.62
N LYS A 135 -4.40 -18.81 -0.63
CA LYS A 135 -4.68 -17.48 -1.22
C LYS A 135 -4.26 -16.33 -0.32
N VAL A 136 -4.26 -16.54 0.99
CA VAL A 136 -3.98 -15.50 2.00
C VAL A 136 -2.48 -15.37 2.19
N ASN A 137 -1.83 -16.51 2.40
CA ASN A 137 -0.50 -16.62 2.95
C ASN A 137 0.34 -17.66 2.18
N PRO A 138 0.49 -17.53 0.85
CA PRO A 138 1.29 -18.46 0.05
C PRO A 138 2.78 -18.34 0.36
N ASP A 139 3.52 -19.41 0.08
CA ASP A 139 4.98 -19.41 0.08
C ASP A 139 5.52 -18.67 -1.13
N VAL A 140 4.90 -18.88 -2.30
CA VAL A 140 5.21 -18.17 -3.54
C VAL A 140 3.94 -17.61 -4.17
N ARG A 141 3.95 -16.31 -4.47
CA ARG A 141 2.88 -15.67 -5.25
C ARG A 141 3.39 -15.35 -6.65
N VAL A 142 2.70 -15.88 -7.65
CA VAL A 142 3.02 -15.71 -9.07
C VAL A 142 2.04 -14.74 -9.69
N HIS A 143 2.56 -13.79 -10.45
CA HIS A 143 1.77 -12.82 -11.20
C HIS A 143 1.99 -13.04 -12.70
N LEU A 144 0.91 -13.20 -13.45
CA LEU A 144 0.96 -13.20 -14.91
C LEU A 144 0.21 -11.98 -15.43
N HIS A 145 0.90 -11.15 -16.21
CA HIS A 145 0.32 -10.00 -16.89
C HIS A 145 0.28 -10.24 -18.39
N LEU A 146 -0.92 -10.21 -18.98
CA LEU A 146 -1.14 -10.36 -20.41
C LEU A 146 -1.48 -9.00 -21.04
N ASP A 147 -0.60 -8.50 -21.91
CA ASP A 147 -0.84 -7.29 -22.70
C ASP A 147 -0.53 -7.56 -24.18
N ARG A 148 -1.49 -7.25 -25.07
CA ARG A 148 -1.34 -7.34 -26.54
C ARG A 148 -0.74 -8.68 -27.03
N GLY A 149 -1.16 -9.79 -26.44
CA GLY A 149 -0.69 -11.14 -26.80
C GLY A 149 0.71 -11.49 -26.27
N GLN A 150 1.28 -10.68 -25.39
CA GLN A 150 2.53 -10.95 -24.68
C GLN A 150 2.25 -11.16 -23.19
N ALA A 151 2.62 -12.31 -22.67
CA ALA A 151 2.55 -12.61 -21.25
C ALA A 151 3.89 -12.32 -20.56
N THR A 152 3.79 -11.68 -19.40
CA THR A 152 4.93 -11.50 -18.48
C THR A 152 4.63 -12.29 -17.21
N LEU A 153 5.43 -13.31 -16.96
CA LEU A 153 5.36 -14.14 -15.76
C LEU A 153 6.35 -13.61 -14.73
N SER A 154 5.91 -13.40 -13.49
CA SER A 154 6.75 -12.80 -12.45
C SER A 154 6.47 -13.38 -11.06
N LEU A 155 7.48 -13.36 -10.19
CA LEU A 155 7.36 -13.64 -8.76
C LEU A 155 7.13 -12.36 -7.98
N ASP A 156 6.16 -12.36 -7.06
CA ASP A 156 5.93 -11.27 -6.14
C ASP A 156 6.85 -11.39 -4.92
N LEU A 157 7.85 -10.52 -4.84
CA LEU A 157 8.80 -10.46 -3.73
C LEU A 157 8.21 -9.77 -2.49
N SER A 158 7.18 -8.94 -2.66
CA SER A 158 6.54 -8.17 -1.58
C SER A 158 5.56 -9.02 -0.75
N GLY A 159 4.84 -9.93 -1.42
CA GLY A 159 3.82 -10.78 -0.81
C GLY A 159 2.51 -10.02 -0.60
N HIS A 160 2.39 -9.27 0.51
CA HIS A 160 1.30 -8.29 0.67
C HIS A 160 1.73 -6.96 0.07
N SER A 161 0.77 -6.10 -0.27
CA SER A 161 1.12 -4.83 -0.87
C SER A 161 1.90 -3.95 0.10
N LEU A 162 2.97 -3.32 -0.40
CA LEU A 162 3.93 -2.56 0.39
C LEU A 162 3.30 -1.34 1.10
N HIS A 163 2.17 -0.81 0.64
CA HIS A 163 1.48 0.24 1.40
C HIS A 163 1.07 -0.23 2.82
N GLN A 164 0.92 -1.54 3.05
CA GLN A 164 0.64 -2.09 4.37
C GLN A 164 1.92 -2.19 5.19
N ARG A 165 2.32 -1.06 5.80
CA ARG A 165 3.54 -0.94 6.61
C ARG A 165 3.49 -1.65 7.97
N GLY A 166 2.29 -2.06 8.40
CA GLY A 166 2.07 -2.81 9.65
C GLY A 166 1.84 -1.95 10.90
N TYR A 167 1.91 -0.61 10.82
CA TYR A 167 1.64 0.25 11.99
C TYR A 167 0.15 0.55 12.23
N ARG A 168 -0.73 0.18 11.29
CA ARG A 168 -2.17 0.45 11.39
C ARG A 168 -2.87 -0.69 12.11
N LEU A 169 -3.35 -0.42 13.34
CA LEU A 169 -4.05 -1.39 14.18
C LEU A 169 -5.56 -1.48 13.85
N GLN A 170 -6.16 -0.42 13.30
CA GLN A 170 -7.56 -0.41 12.85
C GLN A 170 -7.76 0.29 11.51
N GLN A 171 -8.60 -0.31 10.65
CA GLN A 171 -9.06 0.29 9.41
C GLN A 171 -10.31 1.14 9.71
N GLY A 172 -10.14 2.45 9.88
CA GLY A 172 -11.27 3.39 9.96
C GLY A 172 -12.05 3.48 8.63
N ALA A 173 -13.06 4.35 8.58
CA ALA A 173 -13.81 4.59 7.34
C ALA A 173 -12.94 5.37 6.33
N ALA A 174 -12.50 4.69 5.27
CA ALA A 174 -11.75 5.25 4.13
C ALA A 174 -10.38 5.91 4.45
N PRO A 175 -9.41 5.17 5.00
CA PRO A 175 -8.08 5.71 5.28
C PRO A 175 -7.29 5.90 3.99
N LEU A 176 -6.56 7.03 3.91
CA LEU A 176 -5.58 7.30 2.88
C LEU A 176 -4.51 6.19 2.87
N LYS A 177 -4.19 5.64 1.69
CA LYS A 177 -3.09 4.69 1.54
C LYS A 177 -1.75 5.36 1.86
N GLU A 178 -0.90 4.62 2.55
CA GLU A 178 0.40 5.05 3.06
C GLU A 178 1.33 5.51 1.93
N ASN A 179 1.33 4.82 0.79
CA ASN A 179 2.12 5.22 -0.37
C ASN A 179 1.64 6.52 -1.02
N LEU A 180 0.34 6.80 -1.00
CA LEU A 180 -0.20 8.08 -1.48
C LEU A 180 0.14 9.21 -0.51
N ALA A 181 0.12 8.96 0.80
CA ALA A 181 0.57 9.94 1.79
C ALA A 181 2.05 10.28 1.60
N ALA A 182 2.90 9.26 1.41
CA ALA A 182 4.32 9.44 1.10
C ALA A 182 4.53 10.25 -0.19
N ALA A 183 3.76 9.96 -1.25
CA ALA A 183 3.86 10.70 -2.51
C ALA A 183 3.55 12.20 -2.35
N VAL A 184 2.52 12.54 -1.58
CA VAL A 184 2.17 13.95 -1.31
C VAL A 184 3.28 14.65 -0.53
N LEU A 185 3.86 13.99 0.48
CA LEU A 185 4.99 14.54 1.25
C LEU A 185 6.22 14.79 0.38
N ILE A 186 6.56 13.83 -0.49
CA ILE A 186 7.67 13.97 -1.44
C ILE A 186 7.42 15.16 -2.37
N ARG A 187 6.21 15.29 -2.94
CA ARG A 187 5.83 16.43 -3.78
C ARG A 187 5.82 17.77 -3.04
N ALA A 188 5.50 17.76 -1.75
CA ALA A 188 5.58 18.94 -0.89
C ALA A 188 7.02 19.32 -0.52
N GLY A 189 8.03 18.55 -0.95
CA GLY A 189 9.43 18.78 -0.62
C GLY A 189 9.78 18.42 0.83
N TRP A 190 8.94 17.64 1.52
CA TRP A 190 9.13 17.30 2.92
C TRP A 190 10.51 16.72 3.24
N PRO A 191 11.09 15.78 2.45
CA PRO A 191 12.41 15.23 2.75
C PRO A 191 13.50 16.30 2.88
N LYS A 192 13.45 17.34 2.03
CA LYS A 192 14.37 18.48 2.09
C LYS A 192 14.08 19.37 3.30
N ILE A 193 12.82 19.73 3.51
CA ILE A 193 12.38 20.56 4.65
C ILE A 193 12.79 19.91 5.99
N ALA A 194 12.60 18.60 6.13
CA ALA A 194 12.99 17.84 7.31
C ALA A 194 14.50 17.82 7.52
N ALA A 195 15.30 17.68 6.45
CA ALA A 195 16.75 17.72 6.53
C ALA A 195 17.29 19.11 6.97
N GLU A 196 16.55 20.18 6.66
CA GLU A 196 16.90 21.56 6.99
C GLU A 196 16.44 22.02 8.39
N GLY A 197 15.77 21.17 9.17
CA GLY A 197 15.24 21.58 10.48
C GLY A 197 13.78 22.03 10.48
N GLY A 198 13.06 21.85 9.39
CA GLY A 198 11.66 22.24 9.26
C GLY A 198 10.67 21.32 9.97
N ALA A 199 9.55 21.89 10.42
CA ALA A 199 8.47 21.18 11.08
C ALA A 199 7.25 21.00 10.16
N LEU A 200 6.55 19.87 10.30
CA LEU A 200 5.26 19.60 9.66
C LEU A 200 4.14 19.73 10.70
N ALA A 201 2.99 20.29 10.33
CA ALA A 201 1.79 20.28 11.15
C ALA A 201 0.59 19.87 10.27
N ASP A 202 -0.26 18.99 10.79
CA ASP A 202 -1.47 18.53 10.12
C ASP A 202 -2.68 18.72 11.05
N PRO A 203 -3.38 19.86 10.98
CA PRO A 203 -4.47 20.17 11.90
C PRO A 203 -5.69 19.23 11.76
N MET A 204 -5.71 18.37 10.73
CA MET A 204 -6.77 17.42 10.43
C MET A 204 -6.21 16.00 10.23
N CYS A 205 -5.24 15.61 11.05
CA CYS A 205 -4.43 14.41 10.80
C CYS A 205 -5.18 13.08 10.85
N GLY A 206 -6.39 13.04 11.41
CA GLY A 206 -7.18 11.82 11.51
C GLY A 206 -6.41 10.72 12.25
N VAL A 207 -6.14 9.60 11.56
CA VAL A 207 -5.32 8.47 12.05
C VAL A 207 -3.80 8.72 11.99
N GLY A 208 -3.37 9.89 11.51
CA GLY A 208 -1.99 10.34 11.53
C GLY A 208 -1.11 9.86 10.37
N THR A 209 -1.68 9.30 9.28
CA THR A 209 -0.89 8.70 8.18
C THR A 209 0.21 9.63 7.65
N PHE A 210 -0.08 10.92 7.43
CA PHE A 210 0.93 11.89 6.97
C PHE A 210 2.05 12.09 7.99
N LEU A 211 1.71 12.19 9.28
CA LEU A 211 2.69 12.44 10.33
C LEU A 211 3.60 11.23 10.54
N VAL A 212 3.07 10.01 10.40
CA VAL A 212 3.86 8.77 10.47
C VAL A 212 4.82 8.68 9.29
N GLU A 213 4.32 8.81 8.06
CA GLU A 213 5.19 8.76 6.87
C GLU A 213 6.24 9.88 6.89
N ALA A 214 5.86 11.08 7.34
CA ALA A 214 6.77 12.20 7.50
C ALA A 214 7.87 11.92 8.52
N ALA A 215 7.52 11.33 9.67
CA ALA A 215 8.48 10.94 10.71
C ALA A 215 9.44 9.84 10.21
N LEU A 216 8.93 8.84 9.49
CA LEU A 216 9.75 7.79 8.88
C LEU A 216 10.74 8.36 7.85
N MET A 217 10.32 9.34 7.04
CA MET A 217 11.21 10.04 6.12
C MET A 217 12.27 10.86 6.86
N ALA A 218 11.86 11.65 7.85
CA ALA A 218 12.77 12.53 8.60
C ALA A 218 13.82 11.75 9.40
N ALA A 219 13.42 10.63 10.01
CA ALA A 219 14.31 9.73 10.75
C ALA A 219 15.04 8.73 9.84
N HIS A 220 14.90 8.83 8.51
CA HIS A 220 15.54 7.95 7.53
C HIS A 220 15.28 6.44 7.80
N ILE A 221 14.10 6.13 8.32
CA ILE A 221 13.66 4.76 8.62
C ILE A 221 13.03 4.17 7.36
N ALA A 222 13.48 2.97 6.98
CA ALA A 222 12.89 2.23 5.87
C ALA A 222 11.41 1.92 6.17
N PRO A 223 10.48 2.20 5.24
CA PRO A 223 9.04 2.09 5.50
C PRO A 223 8.60 0.67 5.87
N ASN A 224 9.30 -0.35 5.35
CA ASN A 224 8.97 -1.76 5.60
C ASN A 224 9.90 -2.43 6.61
N LEU A 225 10.66 -1.68 7.42
CA LEU A 225 11.65 -2.26 8.35
C LEU A 225 11.03 -3.23 9.37
N ARG A 226 9.78 -3.01 9.76
CA ARG A 226 9.06 -3.82 10.75
C ARG A 226 8.24 -4.96 10.12
N ARG A 227 8.36 -5.15 8.82
CA ARG A 227 7.59 -6.17 8.10
C ARG A 227 8.22 -7.54 8.32
N GLU A 228 7.45 -8.44 8.94
CA GLU A 228 7.92 -9.77 9.33
C GLU A 228 7.90 -10.77 8.17
N ARG A 229 6.92 -10.66 7.26
CA ARG A 229 6.71 -11.63 6.18
C ARG A 229 6.81 -11.00 4.79
N TRP A 230 7.54 -11.68 3.91
CA TRP A 230 7.79 -11.27 2.53
C TRP A 230 7.34 -12.35 1.55
N GLY A 231 7.17 -11.97 0.28
CA GLY A 231 6.84 -12.91 -0.79
C GLY A 231 8.03 -13.80 -1.18
N PHE A 232 9.25 -13.42 -0.79
CA PHE A 232 10.44 -14.24 -0.93
C PHE A 232 10.78 -15.08 0.31
N SER A 233 10.05 -14.96 1.43
CA SER A 233 10.44 -15.62 2.69
C SER A 233 10.58 -17.14 2.56
N ASN A 234 9.73 -17.77 1.75
CA ASN A 234 9.73 -19.21 1.49
C ASN A 234 10.06 -19.52 0.01
N TRP A 235 10.56 -18.54 -0.74
CA TRP A 235 11.03 -18.72 -2.11
C TRP A 235 12.41 -19.38 -2.10
N LEU A 236 12.60 -20.46 -2.87
CA LEU A 236 13.86 -21.21 -2.89
C LEU A 236 15.05 -20.39 -3.43
N GLY A 237 14.80 -19.39 -4.29
CA GLY A 237 15.82 -18.46 -4.78
C GLY A 237 16.16 -17.34 -3.79
N HIS A 238 15.62 -17.36 -2.56
CA HIS A 238 15.97 -16.40 -1.53
C HIS A 238 17.41 -16.57 -1.07
N VAL A 239 18.14 -15.45 -0.92
CA VAL A 239 19.50 -15.44 -0.38
C VAL A 239 19.49 -14.73 0.99
N PRO A 240 19.42 -15.49 2.11
CA PRO A 240 19.27 -14.92 3.45
C PRO A 240 20.42 -14.00 3.87
N ALA A 241 21.64 -14.27 3.39
CA ALA A 241 22.81 -13.46 3.71
C ALA A 241 22.68 -12.02 3.16
N LEU A 242 22.28 -11.86 1.89
CA LEU A 242 22.05 -10.55 1.27
C LEU A 242 20.92 -9.79 1.99
N TRP A 243 19.83 -10.49 2.32
CA TRP A 243 18.72 -9.88 3.03
C TRP A 243 19.12 -9.40 4.43
N ARG A 244 19.87 -10.21 5.18
CA ARG A 244 20.33 -9.85 6.53
C ARG A 244 21.21 -8.61 6.49
N GLN A 245 22.14 -8.52 5.55
CA GLN A 245 23.00 -7.35 5.37
C GLN A 245 22.19 -6.07 5.11
N LEU A 246 21.21 -6.12 4.20
CA LEU A 246 20.34 -4.98 3.90
C LEU A 246 19.46 -4.59 5.09
N HIS A 247 18.98 -5.57 5.85
CA HIS A 247 18.17 -5.34 7.03
C HIS A 247 18.98 -4.68 8.16
N GLU A 248 20.22 -5.14 8.39
CA GLU A 248 21.16 -4.54 9.34
C GLU A 248 21.52 -3.10 8.94
N GLU A 249 21.80 -2.86 7.65
CA GLU A 249 22.04 -1.51 7.10
C GLU A 249 20.84 -0.58 7.40
N ALA A 250 19.62 -1.06 7.20
CA ALA A 250 18.41 -0.29 7.47
C ALA A 250 18.15 -0.04 8.96
N GLN A 251 18.49 -1.00 9.83
CA GLN A 251 18.42 -0.82 11.29
C GLN A 251 19.43 0.21 11.77
N GLN A 252 20.66 0.17 11.26
CA GLN A 252 21.70 1.15 11.58
C GLN A 252 21.31 2.55 11.14
N ARG A 253 20.78 2.71 9.92
CA ARG A 253 20.25 4.00 9.42
C ARG A 253 19.10 4.53 10.28
N ALA A 254 18.18 3.65 10.69
CA ALA A 254 17.08 4.01 11.57
C ALA A 254 17.58 4.46 12.96
N ALA A 255 18.53 3.74 13.55
CA ALA A 255 19.11 4.10 14.84
C ALA A 255 19.85 5.44 14.76
N ALA A 256 20.66 5.66 13.72
CA ALA A 256 21.35 6.92 13.49
C ALA A 256 20.39 8.08 13.28
N GLY A 257 19.29 7.87 12.53
CA GLY A 257 18.27 8.90 12.31
C GLY A 257 17.51 9.26 13.58
N LEU A 258 17.19 8.29 14.43
CA LEU A 258 16.55 8.51 15.74
C LEU A 258 17.48 9.18 16.76
N ALA A 259 18.79 8.97 16.65
CA ALA A 259 19.78 9.59 17.54
C ALA A 259 20.07 11.07 17.21
N ARG A 260 19.64 11.56 16.03
CA ARG A 260 19.82 12.98 15.68
C ARG A 260 18.95 13.85 16.59
N PRO A 261 19.52 14.91 17.21
CA PRO A 261 18.75 15.84 18.02
C PRO A 261 17.62 16.41 17.18
N ALA A 262 16.40 16.27 17.68
CA ALA A 262 15.19 16.29 16.89
C ALA A 262 14.98 17.60 16.11
N VAL A 263 14.85 17.49 14.79
CA VAL A 263 14.01 18.38 13.99
C VAL A 263 12.52 18.10 14.24
N VAL A 264 12.20 16.96 14.84
CA VAL A 264 10.89 16.69 15.41
C VAL A 264 10.81 17.36 16.80
N ASP A 265 10.93 18.69 16.84
CA ASP A 265 10.29 19.43 17.92
C ASP A 265 8.82 18.96 17.91
N SER A 266 8.25 18.89 19.11
CA SER A 266 6.87 18.61 19.50
C SER A 266 5.74 19.32 18.71
N ARG A 267 6.03 19.87 17.53
CA ARG A 267 5.19 20.63 16.61
C ARG A 267 4.62 19.83 15.44
N LEU A 268 4.80 18.50 15.37
CA LEU A 268 3.83 17.65 14.66
C LEU A 268 2.50 17.78 15.42
N ARG A 269 1.79 18.88 15.19
CA ARG A 269 0.48 19.18 15.77
C ARG A 269 -0.54 18.54 14.86
N GLY A 270 -0.83 17.28 15.16
CA GLY A 270 -1.99 16.57 14.69
C GLY A 270 -3.16 16.77 15.65
N ARG A 271 -4.36 17.09 15.13
CA ARG A 271 -5.59 16.87 15.90
C ARG A 271 -6.10 15.47 15.56
N PRO A 272 -6.15 14.54 16.54
CA PRO A 272 -6.63 13.19 16.25
C PRO A 272 -8.07 13.23 15.74
N ALA A 273 -8.45 12.22 14.96
CA ALA A 273 -9.85 11.94 14.67
C ALA A 273 -10.66 11.90 15.98
N PRO A 274 -11.97 12.24 15.97
CA PRO A 274 -12.82 12.12 17.16
C PRO A 274 -13.01 10.68 17.63
N ASP A 275 -12.43 9.67 16.95
CA ASP A 275 -12.46 8.28 17.38
C ASP A 275 -11.33 7.96 18.39
N PRO A 276 -11.59 7.07 19.38
CA PRO A 276 -10.59 6.70 20.39
C PRO A 276 -9.35 6.00 19.80
N ALA A 277 -9.51 5.27 18.69
CA ALA A 277 -8.47 4.45 18.08
C ALA A 277 -7.42 5.29 17.32
N GLY A 278 -7.85 6.31 16.57
CA GLY A 278 -6.97 7.25 15.88
C GLY A 278 -6.18 8.11 16.86
N ALA A 279 -6.77 8.44 18.02
CA ALA A 279 -6.06 9.12 19.10
C ALA A 279 -4.96 8.26 19.72
N GLN A 280 -5.20 6.96 19.93
CA GLN A 280 -4.20 6.03 20.47
C GLN A 280 -3.03 5.81 19.50
N GLN A 281 -3.33 5.65 18.20
CA GLN A 281 -2.29 5.45 17.20
C GLN A 281 -1.44 6.72 16.97
N TYR A 282 -2.05 7.90 17.01
CA TYR A 282 -1.35 9.18 17.01
C TYR A 282 -0.38 9.33 18.20
N ARG A 283 -0.80 8.91 19.42
CA ARG A 283 0.07 8.94 20.61
C ARG A 283 1.27 8.00 20.50
N ALA A 284 1.06 6.77 20.01
CA ALA A 284 2.12 5.78 19.81
C ALA A 284 3.20 6.24 18.80
N CYS A 285 2.80 7.05 17.80
CA CYS A 285 3.72 7.60 16.81
C CYS A 285 4.52 8.80 17.33
N ARG A 286 3.97 9.55 18.29
CA ARG A 286 4.60 10.75 18.88
C ARG A 286 5.68 10.41 19.91
N SER A 287 5.54 9.32 20.65
CA SER A 287 6.43 8.98 21.76
C SER A 287 7.73 8.28 21.33
N GLY A 288 7.83 7.77 20.10
CA GLY A 288 8.96 6.91 19.68
C GLY A 288 9.13 5.63 20.52
N ARG A 289 8.28 5.44 21.53
CA ARG A 289 8.19 4.34 22.48
C ARG A 289 6.73 3.98 22.61
N LEU A 290 6.38 2.77 22.19
CA LEU A 290 5.07 2.19 22.51
C LEU A 290 4.94 2.19 24.05
N GLY A 291 4.14 3.09 24.64
CA GLY A 291 3.69 2.89 26.03
C GLY A 291 3.62 4.06 27.03
N GLU A 292 3.76 5.35 26.69
CA GLU A 292 3.49 6.41 27.69
C GLU A 292 2.64 7.58 27.16
N ASP A 293 1.62 7.94 27.94
CA ASP A 293 0.58 8.94 27.65
C ASP A 293 1.08 10.37 27.89
N LEU A 294 0.95 11.23 26.87
CA LEU A 294 1.06 12.70 27.00
C LEU A 294 -0.25 13.37 26.51
N PRO A 295 -0.71 14.46 27.14
CA PRO A 295 -2.05 15.00 26.92
C PRO A 295 -2.22 15.60 25.51
N GLY A 296 -3.29 15.18 24.83
CA GLY A 296 -3.80 15.81 23.60
C GLY A 296 -4.91 16.81 23.92
N ARG A 297 -5.00 17.93 23.17
CA ARG A 297 -6.11 18.87 23.28
C ARG A 297 -7.13 18.66 22.16
N THR A 298 -8.40 18.58 22.53
CA THR A 298 -9.55 18.52 21.62
C THR A 298 -10.13 19.94 21.47
N GLY A 299 -10.27 20.49 20.25
CA GLY A 299 -10.90 21.81 20.04
C GLY A 299 -11.24 22.11 18.58
N ASP A 300 -12.42 22.69 18.32
CA ASP A 300 -13.02 22.96 17.00
C ASP A 300 -12.11 23.80 16.07
N PHE A 301 -12.00 23.41 14.79
CA PHE A 301 -11.16 24.10 13.79
C PHE A 301 -11.63 25.54 13.53
N ARG A 302 -12.92 25.81 13.73
CA ARG A 302 -13.49 27.16 13.61
C ARG A 302 -13.07 28.10 14.74
N ALA A 303 -12.44 27.59 15.80
CA ALA A 303 -12.16 28.34 17.02
C ALA A 303 -10.66 28.58 17.31
N ALA A 304 -9.74 28.26 16.40
CA ALA A 304 -8.31 28.47 16.64
C ALA A 304 -7.90 29.92 16.36
N PRO A 305 -7.43 30.71 17.36
CA PRO A 305 -6.84 32.01 17.09
C PRO A 305 -5.46 31.80 16.45
N GLY A 306 -5.17 32.57 15.40
CA GLY A 306 -3.84 32.60 14.78
C GLY A 306 -2.81 33.17 15.76
N GLN A 307 -2.10 32.30 16.46
CA GLN A 307 -0.96 32.68 17.29
C GLN A 307 0.32 32.44 16.49
N GLY A 308 0.84 33.51 15.91
CA GLY A 308 2.24 33.59 15.48
C GLY A 308 3.19 33.56 16.69
N PRO A 309 4.48 33.32 16.49
CA PRO A 309 5.43 33.22 17.60
C PRO A 309 5.69 34.58 18.27
N ASP A 310 5.49 34.65 19.58
CA ASP A 310 5.90 35.77 20.44
C ASP A 310 7.42 35.73 20.69
N ARG A 311 8.16 36.66 20.07
CA ARG A 311 9.02 37.68 20.75
C ARG A 311 9.88 38.46 19.73
N PRO A 312 10.11 39.77 19.97
CA PRO A 312 10.84 40.67 19.07
C PRO A 312 12.34 40.72 19.41
N GLY A 313 13.21 40.83 18.41
CA GLY A 313 14.64 41.07 18.61
C GLY A 313 15.48 40.83 17.36
N ASP A 314 15.59 41.87 16.53
CA ASP A 314 16.70 42.21 15.62
C ASP A 314 17.21 41.17 14.61
N LEU A 315 16.55 41.12 13.45
CA LEU A 315 17.22 41.14 12.14
C LEU A 315 16.40 42.04 11.20
N GLN A 316 17.02 43.12 10.70
CA GLN A 316 16.41 44.10 9.79
C GLN A 316 16.01 43.49 8.42
N PRO A 317 15.08 44.12 7.70
CA PRO A 317 14.28 43.48 6.66
C PRO A 317 14.90 43.59 5.27
N ALA A 318 15.14 42.47 4.61
CA ALA A 318 15.35 42.41 3.16
C ALA A 318 14.02 42.02 2.46
N LEU A 319 13.19 43.05 2.25
CA LEU A 319 12.29 43.26 1.11
C LEU A 319 11.61 42.02 0.47
N TRP A 320 10.46 41.64 1.02
CA TRP A 320 9.33 41.14 0.22
C TRP A 320 8.44 42.34 -0.16
N ARG A 321 8.57 42.84 -1.39
CA ARG A 321 7.49 43.58 -2.05
C ARG A 321 6.73 42.60 -2.95
N ALA A 322 5.55 42.18 -2.50
CA ALA A 322 4.55 41.59 -3.38
C ALA A 322 3.95 42.65 -4.31
N PRO A 323 3.57 42.28 -5.54
CA PRO A 323 2.31 42.71 -6.10
C PRO A 323 1.30 41.55 -5.96
N ARG A 324 0.19 41.90 -5.31
CA ARG A 324 -0.97 41.06 -4.99
C ARG A 324 -1.41 40.17 -6.15
N ARG A 325 -1.40 38.84 -5.96
CA ARG A 325 -2.25 37.88 -6.69
C ARG A 325 -2.85 36.86 -5.73
N ARG A 326 -4.12 36.53 -6.00
CA ARG A 326 -5.02 35.66 -5.24
C ARG A 326 -4.33 34.37 -4.77
N SER A 327 -4.29 34.17 -3.46
CA SER A 327 -4.04 32.88 -2.82
C SER A 327 -5.19 31.92 -3.14
N GLN A 328 -4.90 30.80 -3.79
CA GLN A 328 -5.84 29.69 -3.90
C GLN A 328 -5.58 28.68 -2.77
N PRO A 329 -6.62 28.23 -2.05
CA PRO A 329 -6.53 27.11 -1.13
C PRO A 329 -6.66 25.80 -1.93
N ALA A 330 -5.70 24.87 -1.79
CA ALA A 330 -5.86 23.50 -2.25
C ALA A 330 -6.65 22.72 -1.18
N VAL A 331 -7.97 22.67 -1.33
CA VAL A 331 -8.87 21.90 -0.48
C VAL A 331 -9.38 20.72 -1.30
N SER A 332 -8.98 19.51 -0.94
CA SER A 332 -9.66 18.28 -1.35
C SER A 332 -10.58 17.85 -0.22
N LEU A 333 -11.82 18.34 -0.23
CA LEU A 333 -12.91 17.78 0.56
C LEU A 333 -13.35 16.46 -0.09
N PRO A 334 -13.51 15.36 0.65
CA PRO A 334 -14.35 14.27 0.18
C PRO A 334 -15.81 14.76 0.13
N GLU A 335 -16.42 14.77 -1.05
CA GLU A 335 -17.87 14.97 -1.17
C GLU A 335 -18.59 13.79 -0.47
N PRO A 336 -19.53 14.06 0.45
CA PRO A 336 -20.38 12.99 0.97
C PRO A 336 -21.31 12.52 -0.15
N ARG A 337 -21.23 11.23 -0.51
CA ARG A 337 -22.31 10.58 -1.27
C ARG A 337 -23.58 10.69 -0.43
N ARG A 338 -24.54 11.50 -0.89
CA ARG A 338 -25.87 11.59 -0.28
C ARG A 338 -26.48 10.20 -0.21
N ALA A 339 -26.86 9.77 0.99
CA ALA A 339 -27.81 8.68 1.16
C ALA A 339 -29.14 9.07 0.48
N PRO A 340 -29.83 8.16 -0.22
CA PRO A 340 -31.18 8.42 -0.70
C PRO A 340 -32.09 8.66 0.52
N ALA A 341 -32.92 9.71 0.43
CA ALA A 341 -33.87 10.06 1.48
C ALA A 341 -34.88 8.92 1.70
N PRO A 342 -35.31 8.63 2.94
CA PRO A 342 -36.35 7.66 3.19
C PRO A 342 -37.70 8.23 2.72
N GLU A 343 -38.36 7.53 1.79
CA GLU A 343 -39.76 7.78 1.46
C GLU A 343 -40.62 7.55 2.70
N LEU A 344 -41.17 8.63 3.24
CA LEU A 344 -42.20 8.61 4.26
C LEU A 344 -43.49 8.07 3.63
N HIS A 345 -43.76 6.77 3.82
CA HIS A 345 -45.09 6.21 3.63
C HIS A 345 -46.06 6.88 4.62
N ARG A 346 -46.81 7.85 4.09
CA ARG A 346 -47.94 8.49 4.75
C ARG A 346 -49.07 7.46 4.85
N LEU A 347 -49.28 6.93 6.05
CA LEU A 347 -50.49 6.19 6.43
C LEU A 347 -51.71 7.06 6.18
N GLU A 348 -52.50 6.71 5.17
CA GLU A 348 -53.84 7.28 4.98
C GLU A 348 -54.82 6.65 5.96
N ARG A 349 -55.66 7.54 6.49
CA ARG A 349 -56.65 7.27 7.52
C ARG A 349 -57.86 6.54 6.92
N ARG A 350 -58.28 5.54 7.68
CA ARG A 350 -59.63 5.00 7.87
C ARG A 350 -60.79 5.84 7.31
N GLY A 351 -61.52 5.20 6.41
CA GLY A 351 -62.97 5.28 6.16
C GLY A 351 -63.26 4.09 5.24
N VAL A 352 -64.26 3.23 5.40
CA VAL A 352 -65.68 3.48 5.64
C VAL A 352 -66.37 2.12 5.89
N HIS A 353 -67.40 2.16 6.75
CA HIS A 353 -68.59 1.30 6.91
C HIS A 353 -68.58 -0.24 7.08
N ARG A 354 -69.41 -0.60 8.08
CA ARG A 354 -70.03 -1.88 8.44
C ARG A 354 -70.72 -2.60 7.26
N GLY A 355 -70.70 -3.93 7.29
CA GLY A 355 -71.63 -4.78 6.53
C GLY A 355 -71.46 -6.27 6.86
N ALA A 356 -72.52 -6.86 7.39
CA ALA A 356 -72.72 -8.23 7.89
C ALA A 356 -72.28 -9.42 6.99
N GLY A 357 -72.11 -10.60 7.61
CA GLY A 357 -72.45 -11.89 6.95
C GLY A 357 -71.53 -13.09 7.23
N THR A 358 -71.88 -13.89 8.25
CA THR A 358 -71.90 -15.37 8.31
C THR A 358 -70.92 -16.24 7.49
N GLY A 359 -70.23 -17.20 8.14
CA GLY A 359 -69.78 -18.43 7.46
C GLY A 359 -68.61 -19.22 8.08
N GLN A 360 -68.94 -20.14 9.00
CA GLN A 360 -68.36 -21.48 9.27
C GLN A 360 -66.85 -21.84 9.05
N ALA A 361 -66.26 -22.28 10.16
CA ALA A 361 -65.64 -23.61 10.46
C ALA A 361 -64.31 -24.10 9.82
N HIS A 362 -63.59 -24.87 10.66
CA HIS A 362 -62.36 -25.66 10.47
C HIS A 362 -61.04 -24.89 10.53
N GLY A 363 -60.01 -25.26 11.30
CA GLY A 363 -59.76 -26.40 12.18
C GLY A 363 -58.24 -26.44 12.41
N TYR A 364 -57.79 -26.14 13.62
CA TYR A 364 -56.42 -26.40 14.10
C TYR A 364 -56.33 -27.88 14.54
N PRO A 365 -55.14 -28.53 14.63
CA PRO A 365 -54.33 -28.31 15.84
C PRO A 365 -52.78 -28.59 15.78
N GLN A 366 -52.08 -27.94 16.72
CA GLN A 366 -50.90 -28.37 17.53
C GLN A 366 -49.47 -28.28 16.99
N PRO A 367 -48.45 -28.27 17.89
CA PRO A 367 -48.36 -27.63 19.22
C PRO A 367 -47.45 -26.39 19.24
#